data_AF-A0A8J5LMM1-F1
#
_entry.id   AF-A0A8J5LMM1-F1
#
_cell.length_a   1.000
_cell.length_b   1.000
_cell.length_c   1.000
_cell.angle_alpha   90.00
_cell.angle_beta   90.00
_cell.angle_gamma   90.00
#
_symmetry.space_group_name_H-M   'P 1'
#
loop_
_entity.id
_entity.type
_entity.pdbx_description
1 polymer ?
#
loop_
_entity_poly.entity_id
_entity_poly.type
_entity_poly.pdbx_seq_one_letter_code
_entity_poly.pdbx_strand_id
1 'polypeptide(L)'
;MFFSGDSSARKRVDLGGRSSKESDRQVLLEQARLDRKRRLELRQQTSAAIKIQKCFRGRKDVKMTRSKVREQFKVTFGAHGEKANWQCFGPDSEFLPQLLFFTSNNSTDVTILVEACRLLLQYVQQNGNIVSLFSGLDYSSQNHSLVDFRVKKLAYACLHAIFHNRNQWKDNLLVSSTYPYLPVVVLFETVTCLTAPALPWNCTVIDYLSQRKVFLLLRCIILTGLVFWANHLGRHYMHQMADFLPNHSSIVLNDVSQEYPGHACLLGNLTEAAGVVLSDLNSSSHTDVDKIILERILEVKEIVVMEFGL
;
A
#
# COMPACT_ATOMS: atom_id res chain seq x y z
N MET A 1 -26.57 95.84 -33.62
CA MET A 1 -25.26 95.96 -32.94
C MET A 1 -24.26 95.13 -33.71
N PHE A 2 -23.16 95.76 -34.15
CA PHE A 2 -22.07 95.13 -34.91
C PHE A 2 -21.20 94.29 -33.97
N PHE A 3 -20.91 93.05 -34.38
CA PHE A 3 -20.03 92.13 -33.65
C PHE A 3 -18.58 92.46 -34.02
N SER A 4 -17.88 93.23 -33.19
CA SER A 4 -16.46 93.53 -33.35
C SER A 4 -15.63 92.31 -32.95
N GLY A 5 -15.42 91.40 -33.89
CA GLY A 5 -14.58 90.21 -33.72
C GLY A 5 -13.10 90.59 -33.66
N ASP A 6 -12.58 90.78 -32.46
CA ASP A 6 -11.15 90.94 -32.23
C ASP A 6 -10.49 89.54 -32.24
N SER A 7 -9.87 89.15 -33.36
CA SER A 7 -9.25 87.83 -33.54
C SER A 7 -7.90 87.66 -32.82
N SER A 8 -7.48 88.65 -32.04
CA SER A 8 -6.12 88.77 -31.51
C SER A 8 -5.85 88.04 -30.18
N ALA A 9 -6.83 87.38 -29.55
CA ALA A 9 -6.67 86.74 -28.24
C ALA A 9 -6.81 85.21 -28.25
N ARG A 10 -6.48 84.53 -29.36
CA ARG A 10 -6.40 83.07 -29.34
C ARG A 10 -5.16 82.64 -28.57
N LYS A 11 -5.33 82.35 -27.28
CA LYS A 11 -4.31 81.67 -26.45
C LYS A 11 -3.85 80.43 -27.23
N ARG A 12 -2.59 80.39 -27.64
CA ARG A 12 -1.98 79.17 -28.19
C ARG A 12 -2.08 78.12 -27.09
N VAL A 13 -3.08 77.25 -27.22
CA VAL A 13 -3.14 76.02 -26.44
C VAL A 13 -2.05 75.15 -27.03
N ASP A 14 -0.99 74.92 -26.27
CA ASP A 14 -0.02 73.89 -26.61
C ASP A 14 -0.80 72.58 -26.69
N LEU A 15 -1.14 72.15 -27.91
CA LEU A 15 -1.64 70.81 -28.19
C LEU A 15 -0.47 69.84 -28.14
N GLY A 16 0.29 69.89 -27.03
CA GLY A 16 1.58 69.23 -26.76
C GLY A 16 1.72 67.90 -27.48
N GLY A 17 2.14 68.00 -28.74
CA GLY A 17 2.29 66.89 -29.67
C GLY A 17 3.75 66.53 -29.74
N ARG A 18 4.35 66.18 -28.60
CA ARG A 18 5.73 65.69 -28.52
C ARG A 18 5.83 64.49 -27.58
N SER A 19 5.64 63.32 -28.19
CA SER A 19 6.45 62.11 -27.99
C SER A 19 6.82 61.67 -26.56
N SER A 20 5.84 61.15 -25.80
CA SER A 20 6.06 60.11 -24.77
C SER A 20 5.22 58.84 -24.99
N LYS A 21 4.36 58.81 -26.02
CA LYS A 21 3.34 57.75 -26.21
C LYS A 21 3.90 56.34 -26.39
N GLU A 22 5.10 56.17 -26.93
CA GLU A 22 5.77 54.87 -27.07
C GLU A 22 6.23 54.35 -25.70
N SER A 23 6.86 55.22 -24.89
CA SER A 23 7.24 54.95 -23.50
C SER A 23 6.00 54.64 -22.66
N ASP A 24 4.95 55.45 -22.75
CA ASP A 24 3.72 55.26 -21.98
C ASP A 24 2.99 53.98 -22.39
N ARG A 25 2.96 53.63 -23.68
CA ARG A 25 2.41 52.36 -24.16
C ARG A 25 3.21 51.16 -23.66
N GLN A 26 4.53 51.22 -23.74
CA GLN A 26 5.41 50.14 -23.25
C GLN A 26 5.25 49.96 -21.73
N VAL A 27 5.19 51.06 -20.98
CA VAL A 27 4.93 51.07 -19.54
C VAL A 27 3.57 50.44 -19.22
N LEU A 28 2.50 50.81 -19.94
CA LEU A 28 1.17 50.23 -19.75
C LEU A 28 1.14 48.72 -20.08
N LEU A 29 1.85 48.29 -21.13
CA LEU A 29 1.94 46.88 -21.50
C LEU A 29 2.72 46.07 -20.45
N GLU A 30 3.81 46.60 -19.92
CA GLU A 30 4.56 45.97 -18.83
C GLU A 30 3.75 45.89 -17.55
N GLN A 31 3.02 46.95 -17.19
CA GLN A 31 2.09 46.92 -16.06
C GLN A 31 1.00 45.85 -16.25
N ALA A 32 0.39 45.74 -17.44
CA ALA A 32 -0.59 44.73 -17.73
C ALA A 32 -0.01 43.29 -17.67
N ARG A 33 1.24 43.10 -18.12
CA ARG A 33 1.98 41.82 -17.99
C ARG A 33 2.23 41.46 -16.54
N LEU A 34 2.73 42.39 -15.73
CA LEU A 34 2.98 42.18 -14.31
C LEU A 34 1.68 41.90 -13.55
N ASP A 35 0.60 42.62 -13.82
CA ASP A 35 -0.70 42.37 -13.22
C ASP A 35 -1.27 41.01 -13.63
N ARG A 36 -1.09 40.59 -14.88
CA ARG A 36 -1.48 39.24 -15.33
C ARG A 36 -0.68 38.16 -14.61
N LYS A 37 0.63 38.37 -14.43
CA LYS A 37 1.50 37.47 -13.68
C LYS A 37 1.06 37.37 -12.21
N ARG A 38 0.80 38.49 -11.54
CA ARG A 38 0.25 38.53 -10.17
C ARG A 38 -1.09 37.79 -10.05
N ARG A 39 -2.02 38.01 -10.99
CA ARG A 39 -3.31 37.29 -11.02
C ARG A 39 -3.15 35.79 -11.27
N LEU A 40 -2.13 35.38 -12.03
CA LEU A 40 -1.84 33.97 -12.26
C LEU A 40 -1.27 33.32 -11.00
N GLU A 41 -0.28 33.95 -10.37
CA GLU A 41 0.33 33.51 -9.12
C GLU A 41 -0.70 33.39 -8.00
N LEU A 42 -1.55 34.41 -7.83
CA LEU A 42 -2.63 34.38 -6.85
C LEU A 42 -3.61 33.23 -7.12
N ARG A 43 -4.01 33.00 -8.37
CA ARG A 43 -4.88 31.85 -8.73
C ARG A 43 -4.23 30.51 -8.44
N GLN A 44 -2.93 30.37 -8.70
CA GLN A 44 -2.18 29.16 -8.36
C GLN A 44 -2.12 28.94 -6.85
N GLN A 45 -1.83 29.98 -6.07
CA GLN A 45 -1.83 29.94 -4.61
C GLN A 45 -3.21 29.58 -4.06
N THR A 46 -4.28 30.23 -4.54
CA THR A 46 -5.65 29.92 -4.12
C THR A 46 -6.04 28.48 -4.49
N SER A 47 -5.70 28.02 -5.70
CA SER A 47 -5.96 26.64 -6.13
C SER A 47 -5.23 25.61 -5.25
N ALA A 48 -3.96 25.86 -4.93
CA ALA A 48 -3.19 25.02 -4.03
C ALA A 48 -3.78 25.00 -2.61
N ALA A 49 -4.14 26.17 -2.06
CA ALA A 49 -4.77 26.30 -0.76
C ALA A 49 -6.10 25.50 -0.68
N ILE A 50 -6.95 25.60 -1.71
CA ILE A 50 -8.20 24.83 -1.79
C ILE A 50 -7.91 23.33 -1.80
N LYS A 51 -6.92 22.86 -2.57
CA LYS A 51 -6.54 21.43 -2.60
C LYS A 51 -6.10 20.95 -1.22
N ILE A 52 -5.27 21.72 -0.52
CA ILE A 52 -4.81 21.41 0.84
C ILE A 52 -6.00 21.36 1.80
N GLN A 53 -6.89 22.35 1.78
CA GLN A 53 -8.08 22.40 2.63
C GLN A 53 -9.02 21.21 2.39
N LYS A 54 -9.28 20.85 1.13
CA LYS A 54 -10.09 19.67 0.77
C LYS A 54 -9.46 18.39 1.30
N CYS A 55 -8.15 18.22 1.12
CA CYS A 55 -7.40 17.07 1.65
C CYS A 55 -7.50 16.99 3.18
N PHE A 56 -7.30 18.11 3.88
CA PHE A 56 -7.37 18.17 5.34
C PHE A 56 -8.78 17.81 5.86
N ARG A 57 -9.83 18.40 5.27
CA ARG A 57 -11.22 18.09 5.60
C ARG A 57 -11.52 16.61 5.38
N GLY A 58 -11.17 16.07 4.22
CA GLY A 58 -11.37 14.64 3.92
C GLY A 58 -10.63 13.71 4.90
N ARG A 59 -9.39 14.02 5.28
CA ARG A 59 -8.65 13.24 6.30
C ARG A 59 -9.34 13.27 7.66
N LYS A 60 -9.88 14.44 8.07
CA LYS A 60 -10.62 14.59 9.33
C LYS A 60 -11.91 13.75 9.31
N ASP A 61 -12.64 13.78 8.20
CA ASP A 61 -13.89 13.02 8.03
C ASP A 61 -13.65 11.52 8.05
N VAL A 62 -12.60 11.04 7.36
CA VAL A 62 -12.19 9.63 7.41
C VAL A 62 -11.82 9.21 8.83
N LYS A 63 -11.05 10.03 9.57
CA LYS A 63 -10.67 9.73 10.96
C LYS A 63 -11.91 9.62 11.85
N MET A 64 -12.87 10.54 11.72
CA MET A 64 -14.12 10.49 12.48
C MET A 64 -14.96 9.26 12.12
N THR A 65 -15.06 8.94 10.83
CA THR A 65 -15.82 7.78 10.34
C THR A 65 -15.20 6.48 10.84
N ARG A 66 -13.86 6.34 10.82
CA ARG A 66 -13.17 5.17 11.38
C ARG A 66 -13.48 4.97 12.86
N SER A 67 -13.50 6.04 13.65
CA SER A 67 -13.90 5.95 15.06
C SER A 67 -15.34 5.46 15.21
N LYS A 68 -16.28 6.00 14.43
CA LYS A 68 -17.69 5.57 14.47
C LYS A 68 -17.86 4.10 14.08
N VAL A 69 -17.22 3.67 12.99
CA VAL A 69 -17.25 2.29 12.53
C VAL A 69 -16.63 1.36 13.58
N ARG A 70 -15.53 1.76 14.24
CA ARG A 70 -14.94 0.97 15.33
C ARG A 70 -15.91 0.78 16.50
N GLU A 71 -16.64 1.82 16.90
CA GLU A 71 -17.65 1.68 17.97
C GLU A 71 -18.83 0.79 17.54
N GLN A 72 -19.30 0.91 16.30
CA GLN A 72 -20.32 0.02 15.75
C GLN A 72 -19.85 -1.44 15.68
N PHE A 73 -18.59 -1.66 15.29
CA PHE A 73 -17.97 -2.97 15.28
C PHE A 73 -17.97 -3.59 16.69
N LYS A 74 -17.58 -2.82 17.72
CA LYS A 74 -17.57 -3.30 19.11
C LYS A 74 -18.96 -3.72 19.60
N VAL A 75 -19.99 -2.94 19.27
CA VAL A 75 -21.38 -3.27 19.63
C VAL A 75 -21.80 -4.60 18.99
N THR A 76 -21.49 -4.76 17.71
CA THR A 76 -21.95 -5.88 16.88
C THR A 76 -21.15 -7.16 17.14
N PHE A 77 -19.82 -7.08 17.08
CA PHE A 77 -18.91 -8.22 17.08
C PHE A 77 -18.10 -8.37 18.38
N GLY A 78 -18.24 -7.45 19.33
CA GLY A 78 -17.47 -7.45 20.57
C GLY A 78 -16.19 -6.64 20.49
N ALA A 79 -15.55 -6.42 21.65
CA ALA A 79 -14.41 -5.53 21.77
C ALA A 79 -13.18 -6.01 20.99
N HIS A 80 -13.00 -7.33 20.91
CA HIS A 80 -11.92 -8.03 20.24
C HIS A 80 -12.41 -8.88 19.06
N GLY A 81 -13.69 -8.81 18.70
CA GLY A 81 -14.30 -9.69 17.71
C GLY A 81 -14.79 -11.03 18.28
N GLU A 82 -14.89 -11.16 19.60
CA GLU A 82 -15.26 -12.41 20.29
C GLU A 82 -16.65 -12.96 19.96
N LYS A 83 -17.55 -12.13 19.41
CA LYS A 83 -18.88 -12.58 18.95
C LYS A 83 -18.88 -13.00 17.48
N ALA A 84 -17.78 -12.82 16.76
CA ALA A 84 -17.68 -13.22 15.36
C ALA A 84 -17.44 -14.73 15.25
N ASN A 85 -18.02 -15.32 14.21
CA ASN A 85 -17.77 -16.71 13.81
C ASN A 85 -17.26 -16.74 12.37
N TRP A 86 -16.94 -17.92 11.84
CA TRP A 86 -16.45 -18.06 10.47
C TRP A 86 -17.45 -17.55 9.42
N GLN A 87 -18.77 -17.61 9.68
CA GLN A 87 -19.79 -17.09 8.74
C GLN A 87 -19.66 -15.57 8.52
N CYS A 88 -19.04 -14.85 9.46
CA CYS A 88 -18.78 -13.42 9.33
C CYS A 88 -17.79 -13.06 8.20
N PHE A 89 -17.13 -14.02 7.56
CA PHE A 89 -16.28 -13.78 6.39
C PHE A 89 -17.05 -13.77 5.06
N GLY A 90 -18.32 -14.20 5.10
CA GLY A 90 -19.20 -14.25 3.93
C GLY A 90 -19.46 -12.89 3.28
N PRO A 91 -19.96 -12.88 2.03
CA PRO A 91 -20.15 -11.66 1.25
C PRO A 91 -21.11 -10.66 1.92
N ASP A 92 -22.14 -11.16 2.60
CA ASP A 92 -23.18 -10.32 3.21
C ASP A 92 -22.79 -9.73 4.57
N SER A 93 -21.68 -10.19 5.14
CA SER A 93 -21.22 -9.73 6.45
C SER A 93 -20.46 -8.40 6.37
N GLU A 94 -20.77 -7.49 7.31
CA GLU A 94 -20.04 -6.23 7.49
C GLU A 94 -18.73 -6.38 8.28
N PHE A 95 -18.49 -7.55 8.90
CA PHE A 95 -17.35 -7.78 9.80
C PHE A 95 -16.02 -7.40 9.14
N LEU A 96 -15.69 -8.04 8.01
CA LEU A 96 -14.41 -7.84 7.35
C LEU A 96 -14.29 -6.45 6.69
N PRO A 97 -15.32 -5.91 5.99
CA PRO A 97 -15.30 -4.52 5.52
C PRO A 97 -15.04 -3.50 6.62
N GLN A 98 -15.74 -3.61 7.77
CA GLN A 98 -15.54 -2.71 8.89
C GLN A 98 -14.14 -2.84 9.47
N LEU A 99 -13.70 -4.07 9.75
CA LEU A 99 -12.35 -4.37 10.24
C LEU A 99 -11.29 -3.74 9.33
N LEU A 100 -11.29 -4.05 8.04
CA LEU A 100 -10.31 -3.53 7.09
C LEU A 100 -10.38 -2.00 6.92
N PHE A 101 -11.52 -1.38 7.22
CA PHE A 101 -11.70 0.07 7.13
C PHE A 101 -11.08 0.83 8.32
N PHE A 102 -11.33 0.35 9.55
CA PHE A 102 -10.83 1.02 10.76
C PHE A 102 -9.45 0.54 11.20
N THR A 103 -9.02 -0.67 10.81
CA THR A 103 -7.74 -1.24 11.23
C THR A 103 -6.60 -0.27 10.94
N SER A 104 -5.88 0.05 12.00
CA SER A 104 -4.71 0.90 11.99
C SER A 104 -3.57 0.21 12.74
N ASN A 105 -2.38 0.79 12.73
CA ASN A 105 -1.20 0.20 13.37
C ASN A 105 -1.20 0.32 14.91
N ASN A 106 -2.36 0.47 15.54
CA ASN A 106 -2.46 0.47 17.00
C ASN A 106 -2.58 -0.99 17.50
N SER A 107 -2.20 -1.22 18.76
CA SER A 107 -2.16 -2.56 19.33
C SER A 107 -3.54 -3.24 19.34
N THR A 108 -4.60 -2.52 19.71
CA THR A 108 -5.96 -3.07 19.81
C THR A 108 -6.51 -3.55 18.46
N ASP A 109 -6.41 -2.73 17.42
CA ASP A 109 -6.86 -3.07 16.07
C ASP A 109 -6.05 -4.26 15.50
N VAL A 110 -4.75 -4.31 15.79
CA VAL A 110 -3.89 -5.44 15.40
C VAL A 110 -4.30 -6.71 16.13
N THR A 111 -4.65 -6.65 17.42
CA THR A 111 -5.19 -7.80 18.15
C THR A 111 -6.47 -8.31 17.49
N ILE A 112 -7.43 -7.44 17.16
CA ILE A 112 -8.67 -7.83 16.47
C ILE A 112 -8.35 -8.50 15.12
N LEU A 113 -7.41 -7.94 14.34
CA LEU A 113 -6.98 -8.52 13.08
C LEU A 113 -6.40 -9.94 13.28
N VAL A 114 -5.57 -10.13 14.31
CA VAL A 114 -4.99 -11.42 14.64
C VAL A 114 -6.08 -12.42 15.04
N GLU A 115 -7.05 -12.04 15.85
CA GLU A 115 -8.19 -12.92 16.20
C GLU A 115 -9.00 -13.33 14.97
N ALA A 116 -9.30 -12.38 14.08
CA ALA A 116 -9.99 -12.68 12.81
C ALA A 116 -9.19 -13.67 11.96
N CYS A 117 -7.87 -13.48 11.86
CA CYS A 117 -6.98 -14.39 11.16
C CYS A 117 -6.95 -15.79 11.78
N ARG A 118 -6.97 -15.90 13.12
CA ARG A 118 -7.07 -17.21 13.79
C ARG A 118 -8.38 -17.92 13.48
N LEU A 119 -9.51 -17.21 13.53
CA LEU A 119 -10.82 -17.79 13.18
C LEU A 119 -10.83 -18.32 11.74
N LEU A 120 -10.24 -17.58 10.81
CA LEU A 120 -10.10 -18.00 9.41
C LEU A 120 -9.24 -19.27 9.29
N LEU A 121 -8.07 -19.29 9.92
CA LEU A 121 -7.15 -20.43 9.85
C LEU A 121 -7.75 -21.68 10.51
N GLN A 122 -8.47 -21.54 11.63
CA GLN A 122 -9.19 -22.64 12.27
C GLN A 122 -10.23 -23.27 11.34
N TYR A 123 -10.98 -22.44 10.59
CA TYR A 123 -11.94 -22.94 9.61
C TYR A 123 -11.25 -23.74 8.50
N VAL A 124 -10.12 -23.23 7.97
CA VAL A 124 -9.36 -23.92 6.93
C VAL A 124 -8.77 -25.24 7.45
N GLN A 125 -8.25 -25.26 8.68
CA GLN A 125 -7.73 -26.47 9.34
C GLN A 125 -8.81 -27.54 9.55
N GLN A 126 -10.08 -27.15 9.68
CA GLN A 126 -11.22 -28.06 9.78
C GLN A 126 -11.74 -28.53 8.41
N ASN A 127 -10.89 -28.50 7.37
CA ASN A 127 -11.22 -28.80 5.97
C ASN A 127 -12.31 -27.87 5.37
N GLY A 128 -12.43 -26.66 5.90
CA GLY A 128 -13.32 -25.64 5.35
C GLY A 128 -12.82 -25.11 4.00
N ASN A 129 -13.72 -25.00 3.02
CA ASN A 129 -13.39 -24.42 1.72
C ASN A 129 -13.36 -22.88 1.82
N ILE A 130 -12.15 -22.30 1.74
CA ILE A 130 -11.94 -20.85 1.85
C ILE A 130 -12.61 -20.06 0.71
N VAL A 131 -12.72 -20.62 -0.49
CA VAL A 131 -13.43 -19.98 -1.60
C VAL A 131 -14.88 -19.78 -1.22
N SER A 132 -15.56 -20.86 -0.82
CA SER A 132 -16.96 -20.80 -0.40
C SER A 132 -17.19 -19.91 0.83
N LEU A 133 -16.19 -19.78 1.71
CA LEU A 133 -16.28 -18.91 2.88
C LEU A 133 -16.45 -17.44 2.48
N PHE A 134 -15.67 -16.98 1.49
CA PHE A 134 -15.71 -15.60 1.04
C PHE A 134 -16.80 -15.34 -0.01
N SER A 135 -17.09 -16.31 -0.87
CA SER A 135 -18.01 -16.15 -1.99
C SER A 135 -19.44 -16.61 -1.72
N GLY A 136 -19.66 -17.41 -0.68
CA GLY A 136 -20.89 -18.17 -0.49
C GLY A 136 -20.95 -19.39 -1.41
N LEU A 137 -22.16 -19.74 -1.87
CA LEU A 137 -22.42 -20.95 -2.67
C LEU A 137 -21.72 -20.94 -4.04
N ASP A 138 -21.59 -19.76 -4.66
CA ASP A 138 -20.97 -19.63 -5.98
C ASP A 138 -19.94 -18.50 -6.01
N TYR A 139 -18.76 -18.76 -6.57
CA TYR A 139 -17.82 -17.73 -7.01
C TYR A 139 -18.34 -17.08 -8.32
N SER A 140 -19.53 -16.50 -8.22
CA SER A 140 -20.26 -15.84 -9.31
C SER A 140 -19.61 -14.52 -9.71
N SER A 141 -19.78 -14.12 -10.97
CA SER A 141 -19.29 -12.85 -11.53
C SER A 141 -19.75 -11.63 -10.73
N GLN A 142 -20.87 -11.71 -10.00
CA GLN A 142 -21.38 -10.62 -9.17
C GLN A 142 -20.56 -10.40 -7.88
N ASN A 143 -20.06 -11.48 -7.26
CA ASN A 143 -19.33 -11.40 -5.99
C ASN A 143 -17.81 -11.37 -6.15
N HIS A 144 -17.29 -11.70 -7.34
CA HIS A 144 -15.86 -11.75 -7.65
C HIS A 144 -15.10 -10.49 -7.20
N SER A 145 -15.56 -9.31 -7.63
CA SER A 145 -14.87 -8.04 -7.34
C SER A 145 -14.81 -7.69 -5.86
N LEU A 146 -15.86 -8.05 -5.11
CA LEU A 146 -15.94 -7.84 -3.67
C LEU A 146 -14.99 -8.79 -2.93
N VAL A 147 -14.99 -10.07 -3.30
CA VAL A 147 -14.11 -11.09 -2.72
C VAL A 147 -12.65 -10.72 -2.97
N ASP A 148 -12.27 -10.41 -4.22
CA ASP A 148 -10.92 -9.95 -4.56
C ASP A 148 -10.50 -8.76 -3.71
N PHE A 149 -11.39 -7.76 -3.58
CA PHE A 149 -11.10 -6.58 -2.79
C PHE A 149 -10.85 -6.91 -1.33
N ARG A 150 -11.69 -7.75 -0.72
CA ARG A 150 -11.58 -8.16 0.68
C ARG A 150 -10.30 -8.96 0.91
N VAL A 151 -10.05 -9.97 0.09
CA VAL A 151 -8.90 -10.87 0.26
C VAL A 151 -7.58 -10.11 0.06
N LYS A 152 -7.44 -9.32 -1.00
CA LYS A 152 -6.20 -8.56 -1.23
C LYS A 152 -5.93 -7.51 -0.16
N LYS A 153 -7.00 -6.89 0.38
CA LYS A 153 -6.90 -5.95 1.50
C LYS A 153 -6.50 -6.65 2.80
N LEU A 154 -7.07 -7.83 3.06
CA LEU A 154 -6.74 -8.64 4.24
C LEU A 154 -5.28 -9.09 4.22
N ALA A 155 -4.82 -9.68 3.10
CA ALA A 155 -3.42 -10.07 2.94
C ALA A 155 -2.46 -8.89 3.15
N TYR A 156 -2.78 -7.72 2.57
CA TYR A 156 -1.98 -6.52 2.78
C TYR A 156 -2.02 -6.02 4.23
N ALA A 157 -3.17 -6.04 4.89
CA ALA A 157 -3.31 -5.63 6.29
C ALA A 157 -2.45 -6.50 7.22
N CYS A 158 -2.41 -7.82 6.97
CA CYS A 158 -1.56 -8.75 7.71
C CYS A 158 -0.07 -8.39 7.56
N LEU A 159 0.43 -8.26 6.33
CA LEU A 159 1.84 -7.90 6.08
C LEU A 159 2.20 -6.52 6.64
N HIS A 160 1.30 -5.56 6.50
CA HIS A 160 1.51 -4.21 7.01
C HIS A 160 1.53 -4.16 8.54
N ALA A 161 0.69 -4.94 9.21
CA ALA A 161 0.69 -5.10 10.65
C ALA A 161 1.98 -5.76 11.15
N ILE A 162 2.47 -6.79 10.45
CA ILE A 162 3.76 -7.41 10.76
C ILE A 162 4.89 -6.40 10.63
N PHE A 163 4.96 -5.69 9.51
CA PHE A 163 5.99 -4.68 9.29
C PHE A 163 5.98 -3.61 10.39
N HIS A 164 4.83 -3.06 10.76
CA HIS A 164 4.78 -1.98 11.76
C HIS A 164 5.15 -2.43 13.17
N ASN A 165 4.80 -3.65 13.56
CA ASN A 165 5.03 -4.16 14.92
C ASN A 165 6.33 -4.97 15.04
N ARG A 166 7.12 -5.05 13.98
CA ARG A 166 8.28 -5.96 13.88
C ARG A 166 9.30 -5.80 15.02
N ASN A 167 9.64 -4.58 15.40
CA ASN A 167 10.64 -4.36 16.45
C ASN A 167 10.12 -4.85 17.81
N GLN A 168 8.88 -4.50 18.16
CA GLN A 168 8.24 -4.93 19.40
C GLN A 168 8.11 -6.46 19.48
N TRP A 169 7.73 -7.10 18.38
CA TRP A 169 7.57 -8.56 18.34
C TRP A 169 8.91 -9.29 18.37
N LYS A 170 9.97 -8.72 17.79
CA LYS A 170 11.34 -9.23 17.94
C LYS A 170 11.77 -9.19 19.41
N ASP A 171 11.57 -8.08 20.09
CA ASP A 171 11.98 -7.92 21.49
C ASP A 171 11.23 -8.91 22.40
N ASN A 172 9.93 -9.09 22.17
CA ASN A 172 9.12 -10.07 22.90
C ASN A 172 9.55 -11.53 22.64
N LEU A 173 9.99 -11.85 21.42
CA LEU A 173 10.51 -13.17 21.06
C LEU A 173 11.82 -13.50 21.78
N LEU A 174 12.71 -12.51 21.93
CA LEU A 174 13.97 -12.68 22.65
C LEU A 174 13.76 -12.95 24.15
N VAL A 175 12.61 -12.53 24.70
CA VAL A 175 12.27 -12.63 26.13
C VAL A 175 11.41 -13.85 26.45
N SER A 176 10.59 -14.34 25.51
CA SER A 176 9.62 -15.40 25.76
C SER A 176 9.86 -16.62 24.85
N SER A 177 10.58 -17.62 25.38
CA SER A 177 10.91 -18.87 24.67
C SER A 177 9.74 -19.87 24.58
N THR A 178 8.51 -19.47 24.95
CA THR A 178 7.47 -20.44 25.33
C THR A 178 6.08 -20.03 24.85
N TYR A 179 5.86 -19.76 23.56
CA TYR A 179 4.49 -19.72 23.02
C TYR A 179 4.40 -20.16 21.55
N PRO A 180 3.56 -21.17 21.22
CA PRO A 180 3.34 -21.64 19.84
C PRO A 180 2.40 -20.75 19.01
N TYR A 181 1.92 -19.59 19.52
CA TYR A 181 0.91 -18.76 18.86
C TYR A 181 1.29 -17.29 18.78
N LEU A 182 2.40 -17.01 18.10
CA LEU A 182 2.84 -15.63 17.91
C LEU A 182 1.92 -14.89 16.91
N PRO A 183 1.50 -13.64 17.17
CA PRO A 183 0.75 -12.82 16.20
C PRO A 183 1.37 -12.82 14.80
N VAL A 184 2.71 -12.82 14.71
CA VAL A 184 3.47 -12.88 13.46
C VAL A 184 3.15 -14.15 12.66
N VAL A 185 3.13 -15.30 13.34
CA VAL A 185 2.90 -16.61 12.71
C VAL A 185 1.49 -16.65 12.15
N VAL A 186 0.49 -16.29 12.95
CA VAL A 186 -0.93 -16.25 12.52
C VAL A 186 -1.12 -15.36 11.29
N LEU A 187 -0.53 -14.16 11.30
CA LEU A 187 -0.68 -13.23 10.19
C LEU A 187 0.05 -13.73 8.93
N PHE A 188 1.23 -14.32 9.06
CA PHE A 188 1.95 -14.91 7.92
C PHE A 188 1.24 -16.15 7.36
N GLU A 189 0.78 -17.06 8.22
CA GLU A 189 -0.01 -18.23 7.80
C GLU A 189 -1.26 -17.80 7.04
N THR A 190 -1.92 -16.74 7.50
CA THR A 190 -3.08 -16.17 6.80
C THR A 190 -2.70 -15.65 5.43
N VAL A 191 -1.59 -14.92 5.30
CA VAL A 191 -1.11 -14.44 4.00
C VAL A 191 -0.85 -15.62 3.07
N THR A 192 -0.10 -16.62 3.53
CA THR A 192 0.20 -17.85 2.79
C THR A 192 -1.07 -18.57 2.33
N CYS A 193 -2.07 -18.66 3.22
CA CYS A 193 -3.35 -19.27 2.93
C CYS A 193 -4.09 -18.50 1.82
N LEU A 194 -4.12 -17.17 1.89
CA LEU A 194 -4.80 -16.31 0.90
C LEU A 194 -4.05 -16.20 -0.44
N THR A 195 -2.74 -16.49 -0.44
CA THR A 195 -1.89 -16.51 -1.63
C THR A 195 -1.57 -17.93 -2.12
N ALA A 196 -2.36 -18.93 -1.72
CA ALA A 196 -2.19 -20.28 -2.25
C ALA A 196 -2.42 -20.30 -3.77
N PRO A 197 -1.53 -20.93 -4.58
CA PRO A 197 -1.64 -20.92 -6.05
C PRO A 197 -2.93 -21.52 -6.60
N ALA A 198 -3.57 -22.43 -5.86
CA ALA A 198 -4.82 -23.07 -6.25
C ALA A 198 -6.05 -22.16 -6.14
N LEU A 199 -5.93 -20.95 -5.57
CA LEU A 199 -7.05 -20.06 -5.33
C LEU A 199 -7.36 -19.18 -6.56
N PRO A 200 -8.66 -18.90 -6.83
CA PRO A 200 -9.07 -18.19 -8.04
C PRO A 200 -8.61 -16.72 -8.06
N TRP A 201 -8.43 -16.10 -6.90
CA TRP A 201 -8.00 -14.70 -6.77
C TRP A 201 -6.48 -14.53 -6.64
N ASN A 202 -5.70 -15.61 -6.74
CA ASN A 202 -4.28 -15.61 -6.41
C ASN A 202 -3.50 -14.47 -7.10
N CYS A 203 -3.53 -14.42 -8.43
CA CYS A 203 -2.83 -13.38 -9.21
C CYS A 203 -3.28 -11.97 -8.79
N THR A 204 -4.58 -11.77 -8.56
CA THR A 204 -5.12 -10.46 -8.15
C THR A 204 -4.58 -10.00 -6.80
N VAL A 205 -4.37 -10.93 -5.86
CA VAL A 205 -3.77 -10.64 -4.56
C VAL A 205 -2.30 -10.30 -4.74
N ILE A 206 -1.55 -11.12 -5.49
CA ILE A 206 -0.12 -10.91 -5.73
C ILE A 206 0.13 -9.57 -6.44
N ASP A 207 -0.60 -9.26 -7.51
CA ASP A 207 -0.51 -8.00 -8.24
C ASP A 207 -0.72 -6.80 -7.32
N TYR A 208 -1.76 -6.87 -6.49
CA TYR A 208 -2.09 -5.81 -5.55
C TYR A 208 -1.01 -5.62 -4.47
N LEU A 209 -0.40 -6.70 -3.99
CA LEU A 209 0.71 -6.64 -3.05
C LEU A 209 1.97 -6.06 -3.70
N SER A 210 2.31 -6.50 -4.91
CA SER A 210 3.46 -6.01 -5.69
C SER A 210 3.39 -4.50 -5.92
N GLN A 211 2.23 -3.98 -6.34
CA GLN A 211 1.99 -2.52 -6.50
C GLN A 211 2.19 -1.70 -5.22
N ARG A 212 2.16 -2.35 -4.04
CA ARG A 212 2.32 -1.71 -2.73
C ARG A 212 3.68 -1.93 -2.10
N LYS A 213 4.70 -2.25 -2.90
CA LYS A 213 6.08 -2.46 -2.47
C LYS A 213 6.18 -3.54 -1.38
N VAL A 214 5.38 -4.60 -1.50
CA VAL A 214 5.37 -5.68 -0.50
C VAL A 214 6.76 -6.28 -0.30
N PHE A 215 7.55 -6.40 -1.36
CA PHE A 215 8.91 -6.92 -1.31
C PHE A 215 9.82 -6.08 -0.39
N LEU A 216 9.64 -4.76 -0.36
CA LEU A 216 10.36 -3.89 0.57
C LEU A 216 9.93 -4.13 2.02
N LEU A 217 8.61 -4.26 2.26
CA LEU A 217 8.09 -4.56 3.59
C LEU A 217 8.65 -5.89 4.11
N LEU A 218 8.63 -6.91 3.25
CA LEU A 218 9.14 -8.24 3.55
C LEU A 218 10.63 -8.23 3.83
N ARG A 219 11.42 -7.49 3.02
CA ARG A 219 12.86 -7.29 3.29
C ARG A 219 13.08 -6.83 4.73
N CYS A 220 12.37 -5.78 5.12
CA CYS A 220 12.52 -5.22 6.45
C CYS A 220 12.08 -6.21 7.54
N ILE A 221 11.04 -7.01 7.30
CA ILE A 221 10.60 -8.05 8.25
C ILE A 221 11.67 -9.15 8.39
N ILE A 222 12.23 -9.62 7.26
CA ILE A 222 13.32 -10.61 7.20
C ILE A 222 14.55 -10.09 7.95
N LEU A 223 14.99 -8.86 7.64
CA LEU A 223 16.14 -8.21 8.30
C LEU A 223 15.95 -8.01 9.80
N THR A 224 14.71 -7.92 10.28
CA THR A 224 14.43 -7.83 11.73
C THR A 224 14.65 -9.18 12.44
N GLY A 225 14.75 -10.26 11.67
CA GLY A 225 14.98 -11.62 12.15
C GLY A 225 13.69 -12.37 12.51
N LEU A 226 12.53 -11.72 12.38
CA LEU A 226 11.23 -12.25 12.79
C LEU A 226 10.77 -13.47 12.00
N VAL A 227 11.12 -13.53 10.72
CA VAL A 227 10.79 -14.66 9.84
C VAL A 227 11.51 -15.93 10.30
N PHE A 228 12.68 -15.79 10.94
CA PHE A 228 13.50 -16.92 11.37
C PHE A 228 12.98 -17.60 12.65
N TRP A 229 12.21 -16.88 13.46
CA TRP A 229 11.56 -17.44 14.65
C TRP A 229 10.19 -18.08 14.35
N ALA A 230 9.66 -17.89 13.13
CA ALA A 230 8.33 -18.31 12.73
C ALA A 230 8.29 -19.71 12.04
N ASN A 231 9.24 -20.61 12.34
CA ASN A 231 9.33 -22.03 11.91
C ASN A 231 8.78 -22.37 10.51
N HIS A 232 9.64 -22.78 9.56
CA HIS A 232 9.30 -23.26 8.21
C HIS A 232 8.49 -22.30 7.29
N LEU A 233 7.76 -21.30 7.82
CA LEU A 233 7.00 -20.34 7.02
C LEU A 233 7.88 -19.44 6.18
N GLY A 234 9.07 -19.08 6.68
CA GLY A 234 10.07 -18.36 5.87
C GLY A 234 10.45 -19.16 4.61
N ARG A 235 10.64 -20.48 4.74
CA ARG A 235 10.98 -21.37 3.62
C ARG A 235 9.83 -21.54 2.64
N HIS A 236 8.62 -21.75 3.14
CA HIS A 236 7.44 -21.89 2.28
C HIS A 236 7.14 -20.58 1.53
N TYR A 237 7.31 -19.44 2.20
CA TYR A 237 7.15 -18.13 1.57
C TYR A 237 8.23 -17.88 0.51
N MET A 238 9.50 -18.17 0.81
CA MET A 238 10.60 -18.13 -0.16
C MET A 238 10.31 -19.00 -1.38
N HIS A 239 9.83 -20.22 -1.16
CA HIS A 239 9.47 -21.16 -2.22
C HIS A 239 8.32 -20.63 -3.08
N GLN A 240 7.25 -20.10 -2.45
CA GLN A 240 6.17 -19.46 -3.21
C GLN A 240 6.68 -18.29 -4.03
N MET A 241 7.47 -17.37 -3.43
CA MET A 241 8.05 -16.25 -4.17
C MET A 241 8.88 -16.71 -5.37
N ALA A 242 9.70 -17.75 -5.19
CA ALA A 242 10.53 -18.32 -6.23
C ALA A 242 9.71 -19.02 -7.34
N ASP A 243 8.63 -19.73 -6.99
CA ASP A 243 7.71 -20.36 -7.95
C ASP A 243 6.89 -19.32 -8.73
N PHE A 244 6.59 -18.16 -8.13
CA PHE A 244 5.85 -17.07 -8.77
C PHE A 244 6.66 -16.32 -9.83
N LEU A 245 7.99 -16.32 -9.73
CA LEU A 245 8.89 -15.51 -10.54
C LEU A 245 8.93 -15.89 -12.04
N PRO A 246 9.08 -17.17 -12.43
CA PRO A 246 9.19 -17.55 -13.84
C PRO A 246 7.90 -17.33 -14.65
N ASN A 247 6.74 -17.45 -14.00
CA ASN A 247 5.43 -17.39 -14.67
C ASN A 247 4.88 -15.97 -14.85
N HIS A 248 5.54 -14.98 -14.25
CA HIS A 248 5.03 -13.62 -14.14
C HIS A 248 6.12 -12.54 -14.33
N SER A 249 7.17 -12.81 -15.12
CA SER A 249 8.23 -11.83 -15.42
C SER A 249 7.69 -10.51 -16.01
N SER A 250 6.51 -10.53 -16.63
CA SER A 250 5.79 -9.34 -17.10
C SER A 250 5.05 -8.55 -16.00
N ILE A 251 4.79 -9.14 -14.84
CA ILE A 251 4.07 -8.56 -13.68
C ILE A 251 5.03 -7.98 -12.65
N VAL A 252 6.27 -8.49 -12.59
CA VAL A 252 7.35 -7.82 -11.87
C VAL A 252 7.64 -6.53 -12.65
N LEU A 253 6.84 -5.52 -12.33
CA LEU A 253 6.71 -4.29 -13.09
C LEU A 253 8.09 -3.69 -13.36
N ASN A 254 8.29 -3.23 -14.60
CA ASN A 254 9.24 -2.16 -14.89
C ASN A 254 9.04 -1.05 -13.86
N ASP A 255 9.97 -0.95 -12.92
CA ASP A 255 9.80 -0.13 -11.73
C ASP A 255 9.63 1.34 -12.08
N VAL A 256 8.61 1.98 -11.47
CA VAL A 256 8.35 3.43 -11.56
C VAL A 256 9.41 4.25 -10.80
N SER A 257 10.38 3.61 -10.14
CA SER A 257 11.37 4.22 -9.27
C SER A 257 12.77 3.71 -9.57
N GLN A 258 13.61 4.54 -10.21
CA GLN A 258 15.01 4.24 -10.51
C GLN A 258 15.88 3.97 -9.26
N GLU A 259 15.47 4.44 -8.08
CA GLU A 259 16.26 4.34 -6.85
C GLU A 259 16.26 2.94 -6.21
N TYR A 260 15.20 2.14 -6.39
CA TYR A 260 15.09 0.80 -5.79
C TYR A 260 14.14 -0.07 -6.62
N PRO A 261 14.63 -0.78 -7.64
CA PRO A 261 13.77 -1.66 -8.40
C PRO A 261 13.26 -2.79 -7.50
N GLY A 262 11.95 -3.09 -7.53
CA GLY A 262 11.30 -4.20 -6.86
C GLY A 262 12.02 -5.53 -7.10
N HIS A 263 12.62 -5.69 -8.28
CA HIS A 263 13.51 -6.80 -8.63
C HIS A 263 14.77 -6.88 -7.75
N ALA A 264 15.44 -5.76 -7.46
CA ALA A 264 16.60 -5.73 -6.57
C ALA A 264 16.20 -5.97 -5.10
N CYS A 265 15.01 -5.50 -4.70
CA CYS A 265 14.46 -5.85 -3.39
C CYS A 265 14.14 -7.34 -3.29
N LEU A 266 13.54 -7.93 -4.32
CA LEU A 266 13.21 -9.35 -4.41
C LEU A 266 14.46 -10.24 -4.43
N LEU A 267 15.43 -9.92 -5.30
CA LEU A 267 16.73 -10.61 -5.34
C LEU A 267 17.47 -10.46 -4.00
N GLY A 268 17.42 -9.28 -3.40
CA GLY A 268 17.98 -9.05 -2.07
C GLY A 268 17.29 -9.89 -0.98
N ASN A 269 15.97 -10.02 -1.04
CA ASN A 269 15.22 -10.87 -0.11
C ASN A 269 15.60 -12.34 -0.28
N LEU A 270 15.67 -12.80 -1.52
CA LEU A 270 16.04 -14.17 -1.84
C LEU A 270 17.48 -14.48 -1.43
N THR A 271 18.42 -13.57 -1.69
CA THR A 271 19.84 -13.75 -1.31
C THR A 271 20.06 -13.66 0.20
N GLU A 272 19.42 -12.72 0.90
CA GLU A 272 19.48 -12.66 2.36
C GLU A 272 18.89 -13.92 2.99
N ALA A 273 17.76 -14.39 2.46
CA ALA A 273 17.12 -15.58 2.99
C ALA A 273 17.88 -16.87 2.63
N ALA A 274 18.52 -16.96 1.45
CA ALA A 274 19.50 -18.01 1.13
C ALA A 274 20.68 -17.99 2.11
N GLY A 275 21.23 -16.81 2.39
CA GLY A 275 22.33 -16.65 3.34
C GLY A 275 21.98 -17.21 4.71
N VAL A 276 20.73 -17.07 5.14
CA VAL A 276 20.26 -17.64 6.41
C VAL A 276 20.02 -19.14 6.32
N VAL A 277 19.37 -19.66 5.27
CA VAL A 277 19.23 -21.11 5.07
C VAL A 277 20.60 -21.80 5.02
N LEU A 278 21.58 -21.18 4.36
CA LEU A 278 22.97 -21.65 4.31
C LEU A 278 23.71 -21.53 5.65
N SER A 279 23.37 -20.54 6.48
CA SER A 279 23.92 -20.42 7.83
C SER A 279 23.34 -21.48 8.78
N ASP A 280 22.06 -21.84 8.59
CA ASP A 280 21.34 -22.87 9.35
C ASP A 280 21.72 -24.29 8.89
N LEU A 281 22.15 -24.47 7.64
CA LEU A 281 22.68 -25.72 7.06
C LEU A 281 23.96 -26.24 7.74
N ASN A 282 24.64 -25.41 8.54
CA ASN A 282 25.73 -25.86 9.41
C ASN A 282 25.23 -26.56 10.69
N SER A 283 23.91 -26.61 10.92
CA SER A 283 23.26 -27.45 11.93
C SER A 283 22.66 -28.70 11.25
N SER A 284 22.86 -29.86 11.86
CA SER A 284 22.95 -31.17 11.19
C SER A 284 21.64 -31.84 10.75
N SER A 285 20.62 -31.11 10.28
CA SER A 285 19.37 -31.70 9.79
C SER A 285 19.03 -31.24 8.37
N HIS A 286 19.37 -32.07 7.39
CA HIS A 286 19.14 -31.83 5.96
C HIS A 286 17.70 -32.14 5.54
N THR A 287 17.09 -31.29 4.71
CA THR A 287 15.85 -31.62 3.97
C THR A 287 15.95 -31.27 2.48
N ASP A 288 15.32 -32.07 1.60
CA ASP A 288 15.30 -31.87 0.14
C ASP A 288 14.83 -30.47 -0.32
N VAL A 289 14.06 -29.80 0.55
CA VAL A 289 13.59 -28.42 0.37
C VAL A 289 14.74 -27.41 0.29
N ASP A 290 15.83 -27.63 1.03
CA ASP A 290 16.97 -26.70 1.07
C ASP A 290 17.73 -26.69 -0.27
N LYS A 291 17.72 -27.81 -0.99
CA LYS A 291 18.33 -27.96 -2.31
C LYS A 291 17.50 -27.29 -3.41
N ILE A 292 16.18 -27.41 -3.34
CA ILE A 292 15.23 -26.75 -4.26
C ILE A 292 15.31 -25.23 -4.12
N ILE A 293 15.42 -24.70 -2.89
CA ILE A 293 15.58 -23.26 -2.64
C ILE A 293 16.87 -22.74 -3.29
N LEU A 294 17.99 -23.45 -3.14
CA LEU A 294 19.27 -23.07 -3.75
C LEU A 294 19.24 -23.10 -5.28
N GLU A 295 18.64 -24.14 -5.86
CA GLU A 295 18.51 -24.30 -7.31
C GLU A 295 17.62 -23.20 -7.92
N ARG A 296 16.50 -22.87 -7.26
CA ARG A 296 15.62 -21.77 -7.69
C ARG A 296 16.22 -20.39 -7.50
N ILE A 297 17.04 -20.17 -6.46
CA ILE A 297 17.76 -18.90 -6.29
C ILE A 297 18.79 -18.69 -7.41
N LEU A 298 19.42 -19.77 -7.88
CA LEU A 298 20.32 -19.72 -9.04
C LEU A 298 19.56 -19.43 -10.32
N GLU A 299 18.40 -20.05 -10.55
CA GLU A 299 17.55 -19.73 -11.70
C GLU A 299 17.01 -18.30 -11.69
N VAL A 300 16.56 -17.80 -10.53
CA VAL A 300 16.08 -16.40 -10.41
C VAL A 300 17.23 -15.42 -10.61
N LYS A 301 18.43 -15.75 -10.12
CA LYS A 301 19.64 -14.97 -10.42
C LYS A 301 19.91 -14.94 -11.93
N GLU A 302 19.79 -16.07 -12.62
CA GLU A 302 19.97 -16.15 -14.08
C GLU A 302 18.88 -15.38 -14.83
N ILE A 303 17.61 -15.47 -14.43
CA ILE A 303 16.51 -14.70 -15.02
C ILE A 303 16.75 -13.19 -14.83
N VAL A 304 17.13 -12.75 -13.63
CA VAL A 304 17.39 -11.33 -13.36
C VAL A 304 18.60 -10.82 -14.15
N VAL A 305 19.66 -11.62 -14.27
CA VAL A 305 20.84 -11.29 -15.09
C VAL A 305 20.48 -11.25 -16.58
N MET A 306 19.68 -12.19 -17.08
CA MET A 306 19.28 -12.26 -18.49
C MET A 306 18.25 -11.20 -18.90
N GLU A 307 17.23 -10.92 -18.08
CA GLU A 307 16.17 -9.96 -18.42
C GLU A 307 16.56 -8.51 -18.13
N PHE A 308 17.44 -8.25 -17.15
CA PHE A 308 17.73 -6.89 -16.67
C PHE A 308 19.21 -6.46 -16.80
N GLY A 309 20.09 -7.32 -17.32
CA GLY A 309 21.45 -6.94 -17.72
C GLY A 309 22.32 -6.41 -16.59
N LEU A 310 22.27 -7.04 -15.42
CA LEU A 310 23.20 -6.83 -14.30
C LEU A 310 24.44 -7.74 -14.42
#